data_AF-A0A6V7QIN5-F1
#
_entry.id   AF-A0A6V7QIN5-F1
#
_cell.length_a   1.000
_cell.length_b   1.000
_cell.length_c   1.000
_cell.angle_alpha   90.00
_cell.angle_beta   90.00
_cell.angle_gamma   90.00
#
_symmetry.space_group_name_H-M   'P 1'
#
loop_
_entity.id
_entity.type
_entity.pdbx_description
1 polymer ?
#
loop_
_entity_poly.entity_id
_entity_poly.type
_entity_poly.pdbx_seq_one_letter_code
_entity_poly.pdbx_strand_id
1 'polypeptide(L)'
;MDLVRRPFRGIADDVKGRVPCYRQDWVGGFRSGFRILAPTMYIFFASALPVIAFGEQLSKDTDGALSTVETLASTAICGIIHSILGGQPMLIVGVAEPTVIMYTYLYNFAKGRADLGGQLYLAWAGWVCIWTACMLFLLAMFNASDVISRFTRIAGELFGMLITVLFIQEAIKGIVSEFSVPKGEDQNLPLYQFQWLYTNGLLGIVFAIGVLYTALKSRRARAWRYGTGWFRSFIADYGVPSWSYYGRHSHMQFRAKFLLEFRGGSLVRSLGSPNHSIIGLLQRIYSLFLRYIYSPLLSLR
;
A
#
# COMPACT_ATOMS: atom_id res chain seq x y z
N MET A 1 -0.54 42.42 0.16
CA MET A 1 -1.99 42.36 0.46
C MET A 1 -2.83 41.97 -0.78
N ASP A 2 -2.22 41.37 -1.82
CA ASP A 2 -2.91 41.01 -3.06
C ASP A 2 -3.60 39.64 -3.04
N LEU A 3 -3.31 38.82 -2.03
CA LEU A 3 -3.92 37.51 -1.80
C LEU A 3 -5.45 37.57 -1.56
N VAL A 4 -5.95 38.66 -0.98
CA VAL A 4 -7.38 38.82 -0.64
C VAL A 4 -8.21 39.38 -1.81
N ARG A 5 -7.57 40.06 -2.78
CA ARG A 5 -8.29 40.82 -3.82
C ARG A 5 -8.88 39.96 -4.94
N ARG A 6 -8.41 38.71 -5.12
CA ARG A 6 -8.92 37.78 -6.14
C ARG A 6 -8.87 36.33 -5.62
N PRO A 7 -9.88 35.88 -4.86
CA PRO A 7 -9.98 34.46 -4.51
C PRO A 7 -10.01 33.62 -5.81
N PHE A 8 -9.45 32.42 -5.77
CA PHE A 8 -9.35 31.47 -6.90
C PHE A 8 -8.36 31.78 -8.03
N ARG A 9 -7.61 32.90 -7.97
CA ARG A 9 -6.63 33.21 -9.03
C ARG A 9 -5.58 32.11 -9.22
N GLY A 10 -5.03 31.57 -8.12
CA GLY A 10 -4.05 30.47 -8.17
C GLY A 10 -4.61 29.22 -8.86
N ILE A 11 -5.82 28.79 -8.47
CA ILE A 11 -6.50 27.62 -9.07
C ILE A 11 -6.74 27.83 -10.56
N ALA A 12 -7.17 29.03 -10.97
CA ALA A 12 -7.42 29.33 -12.37
C ALA A 12 -6.13 29.28 -13.22
N ASP A 13 -5.01 29.74 -12.66
CA ASP A 13 -3.71 29.72 -13.33
C ASP A 13 -3.16 28.28 -13.41
N ASP A 14 -3.33 27.47 -12.36
CA ASP A 14 -2.97 26.04 -12.35
C ASP A 14 -3.76 25.24 -13.41
N VAL A 15 -5.08 25.46 -13.51
CA VAL A 15 -5.92 24.80 -14.52
C VAL A 15 -5.49 25.20 -15.93
N LYS A 16 -5.26 26.49 -16.18
CA LYS A 16 -4.78 26.97 -17.50
C LYS A 16 -3.45 26.35 -17.89
N GLY A 17 -2.53 26.19 -16.93
CA GLY A 17 -1.25 25.53 -17.15
C GLY A 17 -1.39 24.03 -17.48
N ARG A 18 -2.37 23.35 -16.85
CA ARG A 18 -2.54 21.89 -16.97
C ARG A 18 -3.32 21.44 -18.21
N VAL A 19 -4.33 22.20 -18.64
CA VAL A 19 -5.19 21.88 -19.80
C VAL A 19 -4.42 21.47 -21.07
N PRO A 20 -3.35 22.18 -21.53
CA PRO A 20 -2.65 21.79 -22.75
C PRO A 20 -1.91 20.45 -22.60
N CYS A 21 -1.34 20.18 -21.42
CA CYS A 21 -0.64 18.93 -21.13
C CYS A 21 -1.62 17.75 -21.01
N TYR A 22 -2.81 17.97 -20.47
CA TYR A 22 -3.80 16.92 -20.28
C TYR A 22 -4.15 16.20 -21.60
N ARG A 23 -4.36 16.97 -22.68
CA ARG A 23 -4.61 16.38 -24.01
C ARG A 23 -3.42 15.56 -24.50
N GLN A 24 -2.20 16.04 -24.27
CA GLN A 24 -0.97 15.34 -24.68
C GLN A 24 -0.78 14.03 -23.92
N ASP A 25 -1.09 14.01 -22.62
CA ASP A 25 -0.95 12.83 -21.76
C ASP A 25 -1.82 11.67 -22.24
N TRP A 26 -3.08 11.93 -22.64
CA TRP A 26 -3.95 10.90 -23.21
C TRP A 26 -3.42 10.37 -24.55
N VAL A 27 -3.03 11.26 -25.46
CA VAL A 27 -2.49 10.86 -26.77
C VAL A 27 -1.17 10.08 -26.62
N GLY A 28 -0.30 10.51 -25.70
CA GLY A 28 0.97 9.84 -25.39
C GLY A 28 0.76 8.48 -24.70
N GLY A 29 -0.23 8.38 -23.83
CA GLY A 29 -0.63 7.14 -23.16
C GLY A 29 -1.08 6.08 -24.17
N PHE A 30 -1.99 6.42 -25.08
CA PHE A 30 -2.45 5.49 -26.12
C PHE A 30 -1.35 5.08 -27.09
N ARG A 31 -0.44 6.00 -27.46
CA ARG A 31 0.71 5.68 -28.34
C ARG A 31 1.73 4.75 -27.70
N SER A 32 1.81 4.74 -26.37
CA SER A 32 2.78 3.91 -25.64
C SER A 32 2.39 2.41 -25.62
N GLY A 33 1.15 2.07 -25.97
CA GLY A 33 0.68 0.68 -26.15
C GLY A 33 1.01 -0.21 -24.94
N PHE A 34 1.67 -1.34 -25.18
CA PHE A 34 2.04 -2.31 -24.14
C PHE A 34 3.24 -1.89 -23.28
N ARG A 35 4.00 -0.86 -23.64
CA ARG A 35 5.20 -0.44 -22.88
C ARG A 35 4.85 0.17 -21.53
N ILE A 36 3.65 0.74 -21.39
CA ILE A 36 3.19 1.33 -20.13
C ILE A 36 2.83 0.26 -19.08
N LEU A 37 2.51 -0.95 -19.52
CA LEU A 37 2.04 -2.02 -18.64
C LEU A 37 3.09 -2.40 -17.60
N ALA A 38 4.37 -2.40 -17.99
CA ALA A 38 5.47 -2.75 -17.09
C ALA A 38 5.66 -1.74 -15.94
N PRO A 39 5.83 -0.43 -16.19
CA PRO A 39 5.82 0.58 -15.14
C PRO A 39 4.55 0.58 -14.29
N THR A 40 3.36 0.42 -14.90
CA THR A 40 2.09 0.42 -14.16
C THR A 40 2.02 -0.72 -13.17
N MET A 41 2.43 -1.94 -13.57
CA MET A 41 2.44 -3.09 -12.67
C MET A 41 3.49 -2.94 -11.55
N TYR A 42 4.66 -2.38 -11.86
CA TYR A 42 5.68 -2.10 -10.84
C TYR A 42 5.15 -1.14 -9.78
N ILE A 43 4.59 0.00 -10.21
CA ILE A 43 4.03 1.00 -9.30
C ILE A 43 2.84 0.45 -8.51
N PHE A 44 1.97 -0.35 -9.15
CA PHE A 44 0.85 -1.00 -8.45
C PHE A 44 1.31 -1.84 -7.25
N PHE A 45 2.31 -2.70 -7.43
CA PHE A 45 2.83 -3.50 -6.31
C PHE A 45 3.59 -2.65 -5.29
N ALA A 46 4.34 -1.65 -5.76
CA ALA A 46 5.07 -0.74 -4.90
C ALA A 46 4.12 0.09 -4.00
N SER A 47 2.93 0.46 -4.49
CA SER A 47 1.94 1.22 -3.73
C SER A 47 0.99 0.33 -2.92
N ALA A 48 0.64 -0.87 -3.40
CA ALA A 48 -0.29 -1.75 -2.72
C ALA A 48 0.29 -2.37 -1.43
N LEU A 49 1.59 -2.71 -1.42
CA LEU A 49 2.22 -3.38 -0.28
C LEU A 49 2.21 -2.50 1.00
N PRO A 50 2.62 -1.21 0.95
CA PRO A 50 2.52 -0.33 2.12
C PRO A 50 1.08 -0.13 2.59
N VAL A 51 0.13 0.02 1.65
CA VAL A 51 -1.29 0.23 1.99
C VAL A 51 -1.89 -0.98 2.69
N ILE A 52 -1.50 -2.20 2.30
CA ILE A 52 -1.91 -3.42 3.01
C ILE A 52 -1.32 -3.45 4.42
N ALA A 53 -0.03 -3.14 4.57
CA ALA A 53 0.63 -3.15 5.87
C ALA A 53 0.01 -2.11 6.82
N PHE A 54 -0.15 -0.88 6.36
CA PHE A 54 -0.79 0.20 7.13
C PHE A 54 -2.27 -0.05 7.39
N GLY A 55 -2.99 -0.64 6.44
CA GLY A 55 -4.39 -1.02 6.65
C GLY A 55 -4.56 -2.19 7.64
N GLU A 56 -3.59 -3.10 7.74
CA GLU A 56 -3.58 -4.14 8.78
C GLU A 56 -3.27 -3.53 10.16
N GLN A 57 -2.28 -2.63 10.23
CA GLN A 57 -1.96 -1.87 11.44
C GLN A 57 -3.17 -1.07 11.93
N LEU A 58 -3.84 -0.35 11.04
CA LEU A 58 -5.03 0.43 11.37
C LEU A 58 -6.18 -0.45 11.88
N SER A 59 -6.37 -1.64 11.28
CA SER A 59 -7.37 -2.61 11.75
C SER A 59 -7.07 -3.11 13.16
N LYS A 60 -5.80 -3.40 13.47
CA LYS A 60 -5.38 -3.82 14.82
C LYS A 60 -5.54 -2.71 15.84
N ASP A 61 -5.21 -1.48 15.48
CA ASP A 61 -5.23 -0.33 16.39
C ASP A 61 -6.65 0.23 16.62
N THR A 62 -7.60 -0.05 15.72
CA THR A 62 -8.99 0.39 15.82
C THR A 62 -9.98 -0.72 16.21
N ASP A 63 -9.49 -1.83 16.78
CA ASP A 63 -10.29 -3.01 17.15
C ASP A 63 -11.19 -3.51 15.99
N GLY A 64 -10.69 -3.43 14.75
CA GLY A 64 -11.41 -3.84 13.54
C GLY A 64 -12.46 -2.85 13.01
N ALA A 65 -12.57 -1.64 13.59
CA ALA A 65 -13.50 -0.63 13.10
C ALA A 65 -13.13 -0.08 11.71
N LEU A 66 -11.83 -0.06 11.36
CA LEU A 66 -11.35 0.26 10.01
C LEU A 66 -10.55 -0.91 9.44
N SER A 67 -11.06 -1.50 8.38
CA SER A 67 -10.45 -2.69 7.77
C SER A 67 -9.39 -2.34 6.73
N THR A 68 -8.48 -3.28 6.50
CA THR A 68 -7.48 -3.21 5.41
C THR A 68 -8.15 -3.05 4.04
N VAL A 69 -9.33 -3.65 3.85
CA VAL A 69 -10.07 -3.58 2.58
C VAL A 69 -10.64 -2.19 2.31
N GLU A 70 -11.09 -1.49 3.35
CA GLU A 70 -11.60 -0.11 3.26
C GLU A 70 -10.46 0.86 2.97
N THR A 71 -9.30 0.63 3.58
CA THR A 71 -8.07 1.40 3.34
C THR A 71 -7.60 1.25 1.88
N LEU A 72 -7.64 0.02 1.35
CA LEU A 72 -7.35 -0.27 -0.05
C LEU A 72 -8.37 0.39 -0.99
N ALA A 73 -9.66 0.27 -0.69
CA ALA A 73 -10.73 0.86 -1.49
C ALA A 73 -10.61 2.40 -1.52
N SER A 74 -10.35 3.03 -0.37
CA SER A 74 -10.11 4.47 -0.27
C SER A 74 -8.93 4.90 -1.14
N THR A 75 -7.80 4.17 -1.06
CA THR A 75 -6.62 4.49 -1.87
C THR A 75 -6.89 4.35 -3.36
N ALA A 76 -7.61 3.30 -3.77
CA ALA A 76 -7.96 3.07 -5.17
C ALA A 76 -8.89 4.17 -5.71
N ILE A 77 -9.96 4.50 -4.98
CA ILE A 77 -10.93 5.54 -5.39
C ILE A 77 -10.23 6.91 -5.46
N CYS A 78 -9.49 7.28 -4.41
CA CYS A 78 -8.74 8.54 -4.39
C CYS A 78 -7.68 8.59 -5.51
N GLY A 79 -6.99 7.49 -5.79
CA GLY A 79 -6.02 7.39 -6.87
C GLY A 79 -6.63 7.57 -8.26
N ILE A 80 -7.79 6.94 -8.52
CA ILE A 80 -8.52 7.12 -9.79
C ILE A 80 -8.96 8.59 -9.94
N ILE A 81 -9.59 9.15 -8.92
CA ILE A 81 -10.05 10.55 -8.95
C ILE A 81 -8.86 11.51 -9.15
N HIS A 82 -7.76 11.29 -8.43
CA HIS A 82 -6.56 12.12 -8.54
C HIS A 82 -5.85 11.98 -9.89
N SER A 83 -5.81 10.77 -10.48
CA SER A 83 -5.20 10.59 -11.81
C SER A 83 -5.95 11.33 -12.92
N ILE A 84 -7.28 11.50 -12.77
CA ILE A 84 -8.13 12.17 -13.76
C ILE A 84 -8.16 13.69 -13.53
N LEU A 85 -8.35 14.13 -12.27
CA LEU A 85 -8.58 15.54 -11.93
C LEU A 85 -7.33 16.26 -11.38
N GLY A 86 -6.25 15.53 -11.06
CA GLY A 86 -5.07 16.08 -10.40
C GLY A 86 -4.19 16.94 -11.31
N GLY A 87 -3.56 17.94 -10.71
CA GLY A 87 -2.58 18.79 -11.38
C GLY A 87 -1.28 18.06 -11.76
N GLN A 88 -0.94 16.97 -11.06
CA GLN A 88 0.28 16.19 -11.28
C GLN A 88 -0.03 14.67 -11.26
N PRO A 89 -0.27 14.02 -12.41
CA PRO A 89 -0.66 12.60 -12.48
C PRO A 89 0.46 11.63 -12.08
N MET A 90 1.71 12.11 -12.01
CA MET A 90 2.85 11.32 -11.53
C MET A 90 2.85 11.12 -10.01
N LEU A 91 1.99 11.85 -9.27
CA LEU A 91 1.89 11.75 -7.83
C LEU A 91 1.08 10.51 -7.45
N ILE A 92 1.66 9.65 -6.62
CA ILE A 92 1.00 8.45 -6.10
C ILE A 92 0.31 8.83 -4.79
N VAL A 93 -1.02 8.79 -4.79
CA VAL A 93 -1.82 8.98 -3.58
C VAL A 93 -1.90 7.66 -2.83
N GLY A 94 -1.64 7.70 -1.53
CA GLY A 94 -1.68 6.53 -0.67
C GLY A 94 -1.84 6.91 0.79
N VAL A 95 -2.12 5.91 1.62
CA VAL A 95 -2.14 6.06 3.07
C VAL A 95 -0.70 6.04 3.57
N ALA A 96 -0.36 7.05 4.36
CA ALA A 96 0.93 7.16 5.02
C ALA A 96 0.78 6.96 6.53
N GLU A 97 1.87 6.61 7.18
CA GLU A 97 1.91 6.36 8.63
C GLU A 97 1.38 7.52 9.49
N PRO A 98 1.68 8.81 9.21
CA PRO A 98 1.10 9.90 9.99
C PRO A 98 -0.43 9.89 9.96
N THR A 99 -1.03 9.50 8.84
CA THR A 99 -2.48 9.34 8.73
C THR A 99 -2.95 8.21 9.66
N VAL A 100 -2.30 7.04 9.64
CA VAL A 100 -2.64 5.92 10.53
C VAL A 100 -2.58 6.34 12.00
N ILE A 101 -1.51 7.00 12.41
CA ILE A 101 -1.33 7.49 13.79
C ILE A 101 -2.46 8.43 14.19
N MET A 102 -2.86 9.36 13.31
CA MET A 102 -3.96 10.28 13.58
C MET A 102 -5.30 9.56 13.72
N TYR A 103 -5.58 8.56 12.88
CA TYR A 103 -6.82 7.76 12.99
C TYR A 103 -6.84 6.91 14.27
N THR A 104 -5.71 6.34 14.68
CA THR A 104 -5.56 5.62 15.96
C THR A 104 -5.76 6.56 17.14
N TYR A 105 -5.20 7.77 17.10
CA TYR A 105 -5.43 8.79 18.13
C TYR A 105 -6.91 9.18 18.21
N LEU A 106 -7.56 9.38 17.06
CA LEU A 106 -8.98 9.71 17.00
C LEU A 106 -9.86 8.60 17.56
N TYR A 107 -9.49 7.34 17.31
CA TYR A 107 -10.15 6.17 17.86
C TYR A 107 -10.02 6.11 19.39
N ASN A 108 -8.80 6.27 19.91
CA ASN A 108 -8.54 6.30 21.35
C ASN A 108 -9.27 7.48 22.04
N PHE A 109 -9.35 8.63 21.38
CA PHE A 109 -10.11 9.78 21.85
C PHE A 109 -11.61 9.49 21.95
N ALA A 110 -12.20 8.88 20.90
CA ALA A 110 -13.60 8.49 20.90
C ALA A 110 -13.90 7.42 21.96
N LYS A 111 -13.02 6.44 22.13
CA LYS A 111 -13.13 5.37 23.14
C LYS A 111 -12.99 5.90 24.58
N GLY A 112 -12.16 6.91 24.79
CA GLY A 112 -11.94 7.56 26.08
C GLY A 112 -13.10 8.45 26.54
N ARG A 113 -14.05 8.80 25.67
CA ARG A 113 -15.25 9.57 26.03
C ARG A 113 -16.47 8.67 26.18
N ALA A 114 -17.15 8.81 27.31
CA ALA A 114 -18.39 8.08 27.61
C ALA A 114 -19.52 8.38 26.59
N ASP A 115 -19.53 9.59 26.01
CA ASP A 115 -20.62 10.05 25.13
C ASP A 115 -20.53 9.55 23.67
N LEU A 116 -19.33 9.20 23.19
CA LEU A 116 -19.11 8.75 21.81
C LEU A 116 -19.02 7.22 21.72
N GLY A 117 -18.24 6.60 22.61
CA GLY A 117 -17.94 5.17 22.53
C GLY A 117 -17.26 4.74 21.22
N GLY A 118 -16.95 3.44 21.11
CA GLY A 118 -16.32 2.87 19.91
C GLY A 118 -17.26 2.78 18.69
N GLN A 119 -18.58 2.75 18.90
CA GLN A 119 -19.55 2.54 17.83
C GLN A 119 -19.78 3.80 16.98
N LEU A 120 -19.71 5.01 17.55
CA LEU A 120 -19.86 6.27 16.81
C LEU A 120 -18.54 6.82 16.24
N TYR A 121 -17.44 6.07 16.36
CA TYR A 121 -16.13 6.46 15.84
C TYR A 121 -16.17 6.81 14.34
N LEU A 122 -16.84 6.01 13.50
CA LEU A 122 -16.92 6.27 12.06
C LEU A 122 -17.62 7.60 11.75
N ALA A 123 -18.72 7.89 12.45
CA ALA A 123 -19.46 9.15 12.27
C ALA A 123 -18.63 10.35 12.72
N TRP A 124 -17.91 10.21 13.83
CA TRP A 124 -16.97 11.22 14.32
C TRP A 124 -15.82 11.48 13.33
N ALA A 125 -15.21 10.42 12.80
CA ALA A 125 -14.19 10.54 11.76
C ALA A 125 -14.73 11.24 10.50
N GLY A 126 -15.97 10.95 10.11
CA GLY A 126 -16.66 11.64 9.01
C GLY A 126 -16.78 13.15 9.24
N TRP A 127 -17.18 13.58 10.44
CA TRP A 127 -17.23 15.00 10.79
C TRP A 127 -15.87 15.69 10.78
N VAL A 128 -14.82 15.01 11.26
CA VAL A 128 -13.44 15.51 11.18
C VAL A 128 -13.01 15.69 9.71
N CYS A 129 -13.37 14.75 8.83
CA CYS A 129 -13.10 14.85 7.40
C CYS A 129 -13.83 16.04 6.75
N ILE A 130 -15.08 16.33 7.14
CA ILE A 130 -15.84 17.49 6.66
C ILE A 130 -15.13 18.80 7.02
N TRP A 131 -14.70 18.95 8.28
CA TRP A 131 -13.96 20.13 8.72
C TRP A 131 -12.59 20.25 8.04
N THR A 132 -11.90 19.13 7.85
CA THR A 132 -10.62 19.08 7.12
C THR A 132 -10.82 19.52 5.67
N ALA A 133 -11.85 19.04 4.99
CA ALA A 133 -12.18 19.46 3.63
C ALA A 133 -12.51 20.97 3.56
N CYS A 134 -13.30 21.49 4.50
CA CYS A 134 -13.60 22.91 4.59
C CYS A 134 -12.31 23.75 4.74
N MET A 135 -11.41 23.35 5.62
CA MET A 135 -10.11 24.02 5.81
C MET A 135 -9.24 23.97 4.55
N LEU A 136 -9.19 22.83 3.87
CA LEU A 136 -8.47 22.70 2.60
C LEU A 136 -9.05 23.61 1.51
N PHE A 137 -10.38 23.72 1.40
CA PHE A 137 -11.02 24.66 0.47
C PHE A 137 -10.68 26.11 0.80
N LEU A 138 -10.70 26.50 2.08
CA LEU A 138 -10.31 27.85 2.52
C LEU A 138 -8.85 28.14 2.15
N LEU A 139 -7.93 27.23 2.46
CA LEU A 139 -6.50 27.37 2.13
C LEU A 139 -6.27 27.50 0.61
N ALA A 140 -7.03 26.74 -0.19
CA ALA A 140 -6.96 26.82 -1.66
C ALA A 140 -7.50 28.16 -2.19
N MET A 141 -8.61 28.67 -1.64
CA MET A 141 -9.17 29.98 -2.00
C MET A 141 -8.21 31.13 -1.70
N PHE A 142 -7.52 31.07 -0.56
CA PHE A 142 -6.53 32.05 -0.13
C PHE A 142 -5.13 31.81 -0.71
N ASN A 143 -4.97 30.96 -1.72
CA ASN A 143 -3.68 30.67 -2.38
C ASN A 143 -2.53 30.39 -1.38
N ALA A 144 -2.82 29.64 -0.32
CA ALA A 144 -1.85 29.28 0.71
C ALA A 144 -0.74 28.34 0.17
N SER A 145 -0.92 27.80 -1.05
CA SER A 145 0.09 27.05 -1.79
C SER A 145 1.40 27.83 -1.97
N ASP A 146 1.39 29.16 -1.96
CA ASP A 146 2.60 29.98 -2.02
C ASP A 146 3.53 29.76 -0.80
N VAL A 147 3.01 29.26 0.31
CA VAL A 147 3.83 28.86 1.48
C VAL A 147 4.84 27.77 1.11
N ILE A 148 4.54 26.91 0.13
CA ILE A 148 5.42 25.82 -0.25
C ILE A 148 6.73 26.31 -0.88
N SER A 149 6.74 27.50 -1.49
CA SER A 149 7.95 28.12 -2.04
C SER A 149 8.98 28.46 -0.95
N ARG A 150 8.52 28.63 0.30
CA ARG A 150 9.37 28.86 1.48
C ARG A 150 9.88 27.56 2.10
N PHE A 151 9.38 26.41 1.66
CA PHE A 151 9.83 25.12 2.17
C PHE A 151 11.25 24.84 1.66
N THR A 152 12.21 24.80 2.59
CA THR A 152 13.61 24.65 2.22
C THR A 152 13.93 23.22 1.84
N ARG A 153 14.98 23.04 1.04
CA ARG A 153 15.52 21.72 0.69
C ARG A 153 15.83 20.88 1.94
N ILE A 154 16.37 21.51 2.99
CA ILE A 154 16.68 20.85 4.26
C ILE A 154 15.41 20.27 4.90
N ALA A 155 14.30 21.03 4.89
CA ALA A 155 13.04 20.53 5.44
C ALA A 155 12.51 19.32 4.65
N GLY A 156 12.68 19.31 3.33
CA GLY A 156 12.33 18.16 2.48
C GLY A 156 13.17 16.92 2.76
N GLU A 157 14.49 17.10 2.91
CA GLU A 157 15.41 15.99 3.23
C GLU A 157 15.14 15.43 4.64
N LEU A 158 14.86 16.30 5.63
CA LEU A 158 14.49 15.88 6.98
C LEU A 158 13.14 15.14 7.01
N PHE A 159 12.14 15.62 6.26
CA PHE A 159 10.85 14.93 6.15
C PHE A 159 11.01 13.55 5.52
N GLY A 160 11.81 13.42 4.45
CA GLY A 160 12.14 12.14 3.85
C GLY A 160 12.89 11.20 4.79
N MET A 161 13.82 11.73 5.60
CA MET A 161 14.51 10.95 6.63
C MET A 161 13.53 10.44 7.68
N LEU A 162 12.62 11.29 8.16
CA LEU A 162 11.61 10.92 9.16
C LEU A 162 10.75 9.75 8.66
N ILE A 163 10.20 9.85 7.45
CA ILE A 163 9.41 8.78 6.84
C ILE A 163 10.23 7.48 6.73
N THR A 164 11.51 7.57 6.36
CA THR A 164 12.39 6.38 6.28
C THR A 164 12.58 5.71 7.64
N VAL A 165 12.81 6.47 8.70
CA VAL A 165 12.98 5.95 10.07
C VAL A 165 11.69 5.28 10.55
N LEU A 166 10.55 5.92 10.31
CA LEU A 166 9.23 5.39 10.67
C LEU A 166 8.93 4.06 9.94
N PHE A 167 9.19 3.97 8.64
CA PHE A 167 9.08 2.71 7.89
C PHE A 167 9.99 1.58 8.44
N ILE A 168 11.21 1.90 8.85
CA ILE A 168 12.13 0.91 9.46
C ILE A 168 11.58 0.45 10.81
N GLN A 169 11.05 1.37 11.62
CA GLN A 169 10.44 1.04 12.90
C GLN A 169 9.24 0.10 12.73
N GLU A 170 8.34 0.38 11.79
CA GLU A 170 7.19 -0.48 11.51
C GLU A 170 7.60 -1.85 10.95
N ALA A 171 8.64 -1.92 10.12
CA ALA A 171 9.20 -3.20 9.68
C ALA A 171 9.72 -4.03 10.86
N ILE A 172 10.40 -3.41 11.83
CA ILE A 172 10.89 -4.08 13.04
C ILE A 172 9.71 -4.53 13.91
N LYS A 173 8.71 -3.67 14.15
CA LYS A 173 7.49 -4.03 14.90
C LYS A 173 6.77 -5.21 14.25
N GLY A 174 6.67 -5.23 12.91
CA GLY A 174 6.11 -6.35 12.16
C GLY A 174 6.82 -7.67 12.44
N ILE A 175 8.16 -7.68 12.39
CA ILE A 175 8.97 -8.88 12.70
C ILE A 175 8.77 -9.32 14.15
N VAL A 176 8.81 -8.37 15.10
CA VAL A 176 8.61 -8.67 16.53
C VAL A 176 7.21 -9.22 16.80
N SER A 177 6.20 -8.75 16.05
CA SER A 177 4.82 -9.22 16.21
C SER A 177 4.65 -10.70 15.84
N GLU A 178 5.49 -11.27 14.98
CA GLU A 178 5.43 -12.70 14.63
C GLU A 178 5.91 -13.60 15.80
N PHE A 179 6.70 -13.04 16.72
CA PHE A 179 7.11 -13.72 17.96
C PHE A 179 6.08 -13.60 19.09
N SER A 180 4.97 -12.89 18.85
CA SER A 180 3.94 -12.63 19.85
C SER A 180 2.61 -13.29 19.47
N VAL A 181 1.82 -13.69 20.46
CA VAL A 181 0.48 -14.25 20.22
C VAL A 181 -0.44 -13.14 19.67
N PRO A 182 -1.20 -13.38 18.58
CA PRO A 182 -2.18 -12.42 18.07
C PRO A 182 -3.19 -12.03 19.15
N LYS A 183 -3.39 -10.72 19.34
CA LYS A 183 -4.38 -10.21 20.29
C LYS A 183 -5.78 -10.53 19.75
N GLY A 184 -6.51 -11.44 20.41
CA GLY A 184 -7.90 -11.80 20.07
C GLY A 184 -8.14 -13.26 19.69
N GLU A 185 -7.12 -14.12 19.65
CA GLU A 185 -7.28 -15.57 19.47
C GLU A 185 -7.14 -16.34 20.81
N ASP A 186 -7.81 -17.49 20.92
CA ASP A 186 -7.79 -18.33 22.11
C ASP A 186 -6.36 -18.78 22.44
N GLN A 187 -5.84 -18.32 23.59
CA GLN A 187 -4.48 -18.61 24.07
C GLN A 187 -4.21 -20.10 24.28
N ASN A 188 -5.26 -20.92 24.36
CA ASN A 188 -5.20 -22.36 24.57
C ASN A 188 -5.04 -23.18 23.28
N LEU A 189 -4.98 -22.54 22.10
CA LEU A 189 -4.74 -23.26 20.85
C LEU A 189 -3.31 -23.82 20.81
N PRO A 190 -3.11 -25.08 20.37
CA PRO A 190 -1.78 -25.71 20.29
C PRO A 190 -0.83 -24.98 19.32
N LEU A 191 -1.37 -24.12 18.45
CA LEU A 191 -0.62 -23.24 17.54
C LEU A 191 0.19 -22.14 18.26
N TYR A 192 -0.15 -21.81 19.52
CA TYR A 192 0.52 -20.77 20.30
C TYR A 192 1.47 -21.28 21.38
N GLN A 193 1.79 -22.58 21.37
CA GLN A 193 2.87 -23.08 22.22
C GLN A 193 4.20 -22.41 21.85
N PHE A 194 5.05 -22.19 22.85
CA PHE A 194 6.33 -21.49 22.73
C PHE A 194 7.21 -22.00 21.57
N GLN A 195 7.21 -23.32 21.33
CA GLN A 195 7.95 -23.95 20.24
C GLN A 195 7.53 -23.44 18.84
N TRP A 196 6.22 -23.28 18.61
CA TRP A 196 5.66 -22.88 17.31
C TRP A 196 5.81 -21.38 17.06
N LEU A 197 5.60 -20.58 18.10
CA LEU A 197 5.75 -19.13 18.03
C LEU A 197 7.20 -18.75 17.74
N TYR A 198 8.15 -19.43 18.40
CA TYR A 198 9.58 -19.23 18.15
C TYR A 198 9.99 -19.65 16.73
N THR A 199 9.45 -20.78 16.23
CA THR A 199 9.75 -21.27 14.88
C THR A 199 9.21 -20.33 13.80
N ASN A 200 7.98 -19.82 13.97
CA ASN A 200 7.37 -18.85 13.05
C ASN A 200 8.15 -17.54 13.02
N GLY A 201 8.51 -17.00 14.19
CA GLY A 201 9.30 -15.77 14.26
C GLY A 201 10.68 -15.93 13.61
N LEU A 202 11.38 -17.04 13.87
CA LEU A 202 12.71 -17.31 13.28
C LEU A 202 12.62 -17.44 11.75
N LEU A 203 11.60 -18.12 11.25
CA LEU A 203 11.30 -18.23 9.83
C LEU A 203 10.95 -16.87 9.21
N GLY A 204 10.20 -16.03 9.93
CA GLY A 204 9.92 -14.64 9.56
C GLY A 204 11.19 -13.81 9.38
N ILE A 205 12.16 -13.91 10.30
CA ILE A 205 13.46 -13.22 10.19
C ILE A 205 14.23 -13.71 8.95
N VAL A 206 14.31 -15.02 8.73
CA VAL A 206 15.00 -15.59 7.56
C VAL A 206 14.39 -15.10 6.26
N PHE A 207 13.06 -15.08 6.15
CA PHE A 207 12.37 -14.55 4.98
C PHE A 207 12.58 -13.04 4.82
N ALA A 208 12.54 -12.25 5.89
CA ALA A 208 12.76 -10.81 5.83
C ALA A 208 14.17 -10.47 5.31
N ILE A 209 15.21 -11.12 5.86
CA ILE A 209 16.60 -10.95 5.41
C ILE A 209 16.76 -11.46 3.97
N GLY A 210 16.15 -12.60 3.64
CA GLY A 210 16.17 -13.16 2.29
C GLY A 210 15.57 -12.20 1.26
N VAL A 211 14.39 -11.64 1.53
CA VAL A 211 13.72 -10.65 0.67
C VAL A 211 14.54 -9.36 0.57
N LEU A 212 15.11 -8.88 1.67
CA LEU A 212 15.95 -7.68 1.66
C LEU A 212 17.21 -7.89 0.80
N TYR A 213 17.89 -9.02 0.97
CA TYR A 213 19.08 -9.35 0.21
C TYR A 213 18.79 -9.47 -1.29
N THR A 214 17.73 -10.19 -1.67
CA THR A 214 17.35 -10.33 -3.09
C THR A 214 16.87 -9.01 -3.67
N ALA A 215 16.15 -8.17 -2.92
CA ALA A 215 15.74 -6.83 -3.36
C ALA A 215 16.97 -5.93 -3.62
N LEU A 216 17.95 -5.94 -2.72
CA LEU A 216 19.20 -5.18 -2.90
C LEU A 216 20.02 -5.68 -4.10
N LYS A 217 20.03 -6.99 -4.34
CA LYS A 217 20.66 -7.59 -5.54
C LYS A 217 19.91 -7.23 -6.81
N SER A 218 18.57 -7.29 -6.81
CA SER A 218 17.72 -6.88 -7.94
C SER A 218 17.93 -5.41 -8.30
N ARG A 219 18.04 -4.50 -7.30
CA ARG A 219 18.36 -3.09 -7.55
C ARG A 219 19.72 -2.90 -8.22
N ARG A 220 20.69 -3.76 -7.90
CA ARG A 220 22.02 -3.77 -8.54
C ARG A 220 22.07 -4.58 -9.85
N ALA A 221 21.00 -5.28 -10.24
CA ALA A 221 20.96 -6.09 -11.47
C ALA A 221 21.09 -5.22 -12.73
N ARG A 222 20.63 -3.96 -12.66
CA ARG A 222 20.85 -2.95 -13.70
C ARG A 222 22.33 -2.64 -13.94
N ALA A 223 23.24 -2.96 -13.01
CA ALA A 223 24.69 -2.76 -13.13
C ALA A 223 25.48 -4.07 -13.30
N TRP A 224 24.83 -5.23 -13.39
CA TRP A 224 25.52 -6.52 -13.55
C TRP A 224 26.22 -6.65 -14.90
N ARG A 225 27.48 -7.08 -14.89
CA ARG A 225 28.25 -7.34 -16.12
C ARG A 225 27.77 -8.59 -16.87
N TYR A 226 27.04 -9.48 -16.19
CA TYR A 226 26.53 -10.72 -16.73
C TYR A 226 25.03 -10.60 -17.01
N GLY A 227 24.61 -10.93 -18.23
CA GLY A 227 23.21 -10.94 -18.68
C GLY A 227 22.91 -9.93 -19.80
N THR A 228 21.95 -10.27 -20.65
CA THR A 228 21.47 -9.40 -21.74
C THR A 228 20.72 -8.18 -21.19
N GLY A 229 20.80 -7.03 -21.88
CA GLY A 229 20.24 -5.76 -21.41
C GLY A 229 18.73 -5.78 -21.16
N TRP A 230 18.00 -6.57 -21.95
CA TRP A 230 16.56 -6.78 -21.78
C TRP A 230 16.24 -7.57 -20.50
N PHE A 231 16.95 -8.66 -20.24
CA PHE A 231 16.77 -9.50 -19.05
C PHE A 231 17.17 -8.78 -17.75
N ARG A 232 18.22 -7.95 -17.80
CA ARG A 232 18.65 -7.10 -16.68
C ARG A 232 17.61 -6.06 -16.30
N SER A 233 16.97 -5.44 -17.29
CA SER A 233 15.91 -4.45 -17.04
C SER A 233 14.66 -5.12 -16.47
N PHE A 234 14.28 -6.29 -17.02
CA PHE A 234 13.18 -7.09 -16.49
C PHE A 234 13.38 -7.52 -15.03
N ILE A 235 14.57 -8.04 -14.67
CA ILE A 235 14.87 -8.45 -13.29
C ILE A 235 14.95 -7.24 -12.33
N ALA A 236 15.44 -6.09 -12.81
CA ALA A 236 15.53 -4.90 -11.98
C ALA A 236 14.16 -4.29 -11.70
N ASP A 237 13.23 -4.38 -12.65
CA ASP A 237 11.91 -3.76 -12.54
C ASP A 237 10.90 -4.71 -11.87
N TYR A 238 10.99 -6.03 -12.08
CA TYR A 238 10.04 -7.00 -11.49
C TYR A 238 10.58 -7.81 -10.32
N GLY A 239 11.87 -7.71 -10.01
CA GLY A 239 12.49 -8.55 -8.98
C GLY A 239 11.87 -8.35 -7.58
N VAL A 240 11.50 -7.13 -7.22
CA VAL A 240 10.92 -6.82 -5.90
C VAL A 240 9.47 -7.33 -5.78
N PRO A 241 8.54 -7.06 -6.73
CA PRO A 241 7.20 -7.66 -6.70
C PRO A 241 7.18 -9.18 -6.78
N SER A 242 7.97 -9.78 -7.68
CA SER A 242 8.01 -11.24 -7.85
C SER A 242 8.51 -11.94 -6.59
N TRP A 243 9.54 -11.41 -5.94
CA TRP A 243 10.09 -12.04 -4.73
C TRP A 243 9.19 -11.84 -3.50
N SER A 244 8.51 -10.71 -3.38
CA SER A 244 7.51 -10.48 -2.33
C SER A 244 6.32 -11.44 -2.45
N TYR A 245 5.84 -11.69 -3.68
CA TYR A 245 4.80 -12.69 -3.94
C TYR A 245 5.28 -14.11 -3.61
N TYR A 246 6.48 -14.49 -4.03
CA TYR A 246 7.05 -15.81 -3.71
C TYR A 246 7.23 -16.01 -2.21
N GLY A 247 7.74 -15.03 -1.48
CA GLY A 247 7.91 -15.09 -0.02
C GLY A 247 6.57 -15.21 0.72
N ARG A 248 5.55 -14.45 0.32
CA ARG A 248 4.21 -14.55 0.91
C ARG A 248 3.53 -15.87 0.55
N HIS A 249 3.66 -16.34 -0.70
CA HIS A 249 3.11 -17.61 -1.14
C HIS A 249 3.79 -18.80 -0.45
N SER A 250 5.12 -18.78 -0.29
CA SER A 250 5.85 -19.82 0.44
C SER A 250 5.49 -19.81 1.93
N HIS A 251 5.32 -18.63 2.54
CA HIS A 251 4.88 -18.52 3.93
C HIS A 251 3.45 -19.04 4.13
N MET A 252 2.51 -18.70 3.23
CA MET A 252 1.12 -19.18 3.28
C MET A 252 1.01 -20.67 2.95
N GLN A 253 1.73 -21.17 1.94
CA GLN A 253 1.77 -22.58 1.58
C GLN A 253 2.39 -23.39 2.70
N PHE A 254 3.47 -22.91 3.33
CA PHE A 254 4.07 -23.55 4.48
C PHE A 254 3.07 -23.59 5.64
N ARG A 255 2.48 -22.46 6.04
CA ARG A 255 1.41 -22.43 7.07
C ARG A 255 0.22 -23.34 6.72
N ALA A 256 -0.27 -23.35 5.49
CA ALA A 256 -1.44 -24.12 5.06
C ALA A 256 -1.15 -25.63 4.98
N LYS A 257 0.01 -26.01 4.42
CA LYS A 257 0.46 -27.40 4.34
C LYS A 257 0.75 -27.95 5.73
N PHE A 258 1.31 -27.12 6.61
CA PHE A 258 1.56 -27.42 8.01
C PHE A 258 0.27 -27.59 8.84
N LEU A 259 -0.75 -26.74 8.60
CA LEU A 259 -2.09 -26.88 9.20
C LEU A 259 -2.85 -28.11 8.69
N LEU A 260 -2.62 -28.52 7.43
CA LEU A 260 -3.22 -29.70 6.82
C LEU A 260 -2.56 -31.01 7.29
N GLU A 261 -1.25 -31.01 7.54
CA GLU A 261 -0.50 -32.21 7.93
C GLU A 261 -0.79 -32.65 9.38
N PHE A 262 -1.19 -31.72 10.26
CA PHE A 262 -1.50 -32.02 11.67
C PHE A 262 -3.00 -32.10 12.00
N ARG A 263 -3.89 -31.67 11.10
CA ARG A 263 -5.34 -31.84 11.27
C ARG A 263 -5.82 -33.05 10.48
N GLY A 264 -5.43 -34.24 10.92
CA GLY A 264 -6.05 -35.48 10.49
C GLY A 264 -7.57 -35.42 10.71
N GLY A 265 -8.33 -35.31 9.61
CA GLY A 265 -9.77 -35.49 9.59
C GLY A 265 -10.64 -34.30 10.04
N SER A 266 -11.57 -33.92 9.17
CA SER A 266 -12.87 -33.32 9.52
C SER A 266 -13.02 -31.80 9.71
N LEU A 267 -12.21 -30.95 9.07
CA LEU A 267 -12.65 -29.55 8.84
C LEU A 267 -12.26 -28.96 7.48
N VAL A 268 -12.34 -29.80 6.45
CA VAL A 268 -12.17 -29.42 5.04
C VAL A 268 -13.42 -28.74 4.45
N ARG A 269 -14.52 -28.58 5.21
CA ARG A 269 -15.79 -28.12 4.64
C ARG A 269 -16.20 -26.66 4.94
N SER A 270 -15.43 -25.89 5.73
CA SER A 270 -15.79 -24.49 6.05
C SER A 270 -14.79 -23.41 5.58
N LEU A 271 -13.65 -23.78 5.00
CA LEU A 271 -12.71 -22.85 4.35
C LEU A 271 -12.70 -22.99 2.83
N GLY A 272 -13.72 -23.65 2.28
CA GLY A 272 -14.02 -23.71 0.86
C GLY A 272 -15.06 -22.67 0.47
N SER A 273 -14.68 -21.40 0.44
CA SER A 273 -15.37 -20.43 -0.43
C SER A 273 -14.32 -19.60 -1.17
N PRO A 274 -14.07 -19.91 -2.46
CA PRO A 274 -13.14 -19.16 -3.32
C PRO A 274 -13.64 -17.75 -3.70
N ASN A 275 -14.70 -17.23 -3.07
CA ASN A 275 -15.47 -16.12 -3.62
C ASN A 275 -15.37 -14.78 -2.86
N HIS A 276 -14.65 -14.69 -1.73
CA HIS A 276 -14.56 -13.42 -0.97
C HIS A 276 -13.17 -13.01 -0.48
N SER A 277 -12.09 -13.57 -1.03
CA SER A 277 -10.76 -13.09 -0.68
C SER A 277 -10.16 -12.29 -1.84
N ILE A 278 -9.76 -11.05 -1.57
CA ILE A 278 -8.96 -10.17 -2.45
C ILE A 278 -7.74 -10.91 -3.01
N ILE A 279 -7.26 -11.95 -2.31
CA ILE A 279 -6.21 -12.88 -2.72
C ILE A 279 -6.63 -13.70 -3.95
N GLY A 280 -7.87 -14.21 -3.99
CA GLY A 280 -8.41 -14.92 -5.15
C GLY A 280 -8.62 -14.00 -6.36
N LEU A 281 -8.92 -12.72 -6.13
CA LEU A 281 -8.98 -11.71 -7.19
C LEU A 281 -7.58 -11.41 -7.75
N LEU A 282 -6.59 -11.21 -6.87
CA LEU A 282 -5.18 -11.02 -7.27
C LEU A 282 -4.62 -12.25 -7.99
N GLN A 283 -5.00 -13.45 -7.58
CA GLN A 283 -4.60 -14.72 -8.20
C GLN A 283 -5.33 -14.97 -9.54
N ARG A 284 -6.58 -14.52 -9.68
CA ARG A 284 -7.30 -14.48 -10.98
C ARG A 284 -6.71 -13.43 -11.93
N ILE A 285 -6.36 -12.26 -11.43
CA ILE A 285 -5.71 -11.20 -12.22
C ILE A 285 -4.31 -11.65 -12.67
N TYR A 286 -3.53 -12.30 -11.80
CA TYR A 286 -2.21 -12.84 -12.14
C TYR A 286 -2.27 -14.06 -13.09
N SER A 287 -3.29 -14.92 -12.96
CA SER A 287 -3.49 -16.04 -13.89
C SER A 287 -4.06 -15.59 -15.25
N LEU A 288 -4.90 -14.54 -15.28
CA LEU A 288 -5.29 -13.84 -16.51
C LEU A 288 -4.09 -13.16 -17.17
N PHE A 289 -3.17 -12.58 -16.39
CA PHE A 289 -1.92 -11.98 -16.86
C PHE A 289 -0.98 -13.02 -17.50
N LEU A 290 -0.80 -14.19 -16.87
CA LEU A 290 -0.06 -15.31 -17.45
C LEU A 290 -0.72 -15.80 -18.76
N ARG A 291 -2.06 -15.92 -18.80
CA ARG A 291 -2.77 -16.31 -20.04
C ARG A 291 -2.64 -15.27 -21.16
N TYR A 292 -2.76 -13.98 -20.87
CA TYR A 292 -2.75 -12.92 -21.89
C TYR A 292 -1.35 -12.62 -22.45
N ILE A 293 -0.28 -12.85 -21.66
CA ILE A 293 1.10 -12.65 -22.13
C ILE A 293 1.67 -13.92 -22.80
N TYR A 294 1.32 -15.12 -22.33
CA TYR A 294 1.82 -16.35 -22.95
C TYR A 294 1.02 -16.79 -24.19
N SER A 295 -0.27 -16.46 -24.30
CA SER A 295 -1.09 -16.90 -25.46
C SER A 295 -0.63 -16.34 -26.82
N PRO A 296 -0.13 -15.10 -26.95
CA PRO A 296 0.43 -14.62 -28.22
C PRO A 296 1.84 -15.17 -28.52
N LEU A 297 2.55 -15.64 -27.49
CA LEU A 297 3.92 -16.16 -27.60
C LEU A 297 3.98 -17.64 -28.05
N LEU A 298 2.86 -18.37 -27.96
CA LEU A 298 2.73 -19.74 -28.48
C LEU A 298 2.08 -19.84 -29.87
N SER A 299 1.49 -18.77 -30.42
CA SER A 299 0.93 -18.77 -31.78
C SER A 299 1.85 -18.15 -32.84
N LEU A 300 3.10 -17.86 -32.47
CA LEU A 300 4.18 -17.39 -33.37
C LEU A 300 5.30 -18.43 -33.48
N ARG A 301 4.93 -19.71 -33.43
CA ARG A 301 5.76 -20.83 -33.87
C ARG A 301 5.07 -21.56 -35.01
#